data_AF-A0A499UV87-F1
#
_entry.id   AF-A0A499UV87-F1
#
_cell.length_a   1.000
_cell.length_b   1.000
_cell.length_c   1.000
_cell.angle_alpha   90.00
_cell.angle_beta   90.00
_cell.angle_gamma   90.00
#
_symmetry.space_group_name_H-M   'P 1'
#
loop_
_entity.id
_entity.type
_entity.pdbx_description
1 polymer ?
#
loop_
_entity_poly.entity_id
_entity_poly.type
_entity_poly.pdbx_seq_one_letter_code
_entity_poly.pdbx_strand_id
1 'polypeptide(L)'
;MAITDETIKRLRAAAAAGGPDAARELGRLLCMLRSDSLEHLRNPDFLLTWPEEQWLRAALRTRPDDRLAAVLLAGRLVQQINYWKIDDDNANAHGEDERTLVRRRDEAHALYTQTLQAAPDDPAARAGIATLNAWADDADIPFRTTSSLSTWDQARSAIPRVSLPLIRTRCAGPAPGSWLRWRRR
;
A
#
# COMPACT_ATOMS: atom_id res chain seq x y z
N MET A 1 -15.84 -4.30 21.48
CA MET A 1 -16.82 -5.05 20.69
C MET A 1 -16.05 -6.03 19.82
N ALA A 2 -16.27 -7.34 19.98
CA ALA A 2 -15.62 -8.32 19.11
C ALA A 2 -16.21 -8.18 17.69
N ILE A 3 -15.35 -8.00 16.69
CA ILE A 3 -15.77 -8.01 15.29
C ILE A 3 -16.05 -9.48 14.94
N THR A 4 -17.33 -9.85 14.86
CA THR A 4 -17.76 -11.20 14.50
C THR A 4 -18.26 -11.25 13.06
N ASP A 5 -18.19 -12.42 12.42
CA ASP A 5 -18.75 -12.63 11.08
C ASP A 5 -20.24 -12.28 11.01
N GLU A 6 -20.97 -12.57 12.08
CA GLU A 6 -22.39 -12.21 12.18
C GLU A 6 -22.61 -10.69 12.20
N THR A 7 -21.68 -9.93 12.81
CA THR A 7 -21.72 -8.47 12.77
C THR A 7 -21.49 -7.94 11.36
N ILE A 8 -20.53 -8.50 10.63
CA ILE A 8 -20.25 -8.14 9.23
C ILE A 8 -21.46 -8.48 8.35
N LYS A 9 -22.06 -9.67 8.52
CA LYS A 9 -23.22 -10.12 7.77
C LYS A 9 -24.42 -9.20 7.96
N ARG A 10 -24.72 -8.83 9.21
CA ARG A 10 -25.80 -7.89 9.56
C ARG A 10 -25.56 -6.50 8.96
N LEU A 11 -24.34 -5.98 9.08
CA LEU A 11 -23.99 -4.68 8.50
C LEU A 11 -24.13 -4.68 6.98
N ARG A 12 -23.71 -5.77 6.31
CA ARG A 12 -23.87 -5.93 4.86
C ARG A 12 -25.33 -5.93 4.44
N ALA A 13 -26.20 -6.65 5.15
CA ALA A 13 -27.64 -6.65 4.85
C ALA A 13 -28.26 -5.25 5.01
N ALA A 14 -27.95 -4.56 6.12
CA ALA A 14 -28.47 -3.21 6.38
C ALA A 14 -27.93 -2.16 5.39
N ALA A 15 -26.65 -2.26 5.00
CA ALA A 15 -26.04 -1.40 4.00
C ALA A 15 -26.65 -1.64 2.61
N ALA A 16 -26.88 -2.91 2.24
CA ALA A 16 -27.56 -3.29 1.00
C ALA A 16 -29.01 -2.78 0.94
N ALA A 17 -29.68 -2.67 2.10
CA ALA A 17 -30.99 -2.04 2.22
C ALA A 17 -30.95 -0.49 2.16
N GLY A 18 -29.77 0.11 1.93
CA GLY A 18 -29.59 1.57 1.80
C GLY A 18 -29.27 2.30 3.10
N GLY A 19 -29.00 1.58 4.20
CA GLY A 19 -28.66 2.18 5.49
C GLY A 19 -27.28 2.87 5.48
N PRO A 20 -27.18 4.20 5.58
CA PRO A 20 -25.92 4.92 5.44
C PRO A 20 -24.95 4.65 6.61
N ASP A 21 -25.45 4.49 7.84
CA ASP A 21 -24.61 4.16 9.00
C ASP A 21 -24.04 2.75 8.90
N ALA A 22 -24.84 1.81 8.44
CA ALA A 22 -24.40 0.45 8.20
C ALA A 22 -23.35 0.41 7.09
N ALA A 23 -23.54 1.18 6.02
CA ALA A 23 -22.59 1.29 4.91
C ALA A 23 -21.26 1.90 5.37
N ARG A 24 -21.29 3.02 6.13
CA ARG A 24 -20.07 3.62 6.70
C ARG A 24 -19.35 2.63 7.63
N GLU A 25 -20.08 2.02 8.55
CA GLU A 25 -19.47 1.13 9.54
C GLU A 25 -18.90 -0.13 8.89
N LEU A 26 -19.58 -0.69 7.89
CA LEU A 26 -19.06 -1.79 7.09
C LEU A 26 -17.78 -1.38 6.35
N GLY A 27 -17.78 -0.22 5.68
CA GLY A 27 -16.59 0.33 5.02
C GLY A 27 -15.43 0.51 5.98
N ARG A 28 -15.69 1.02 7.20
CA ARG A 28 -14.69 1.19 8.26
C ARG A 28 -14.13 -0.15 8.73
N LEU A 29 -14.97 -1.17 8.95
CA LEU A 29 -14.51 -2.50 9.35
C LEU A 29 -13.65 -3.13 8.25
N LEU A 30 -14.08 -3.07 6.99
CA LEU A 30 -13.33 -3.61 5.86
C LEU A 30 -11.97 -2.91 5.67
N CYS A 31 -11.91 -1.59 5.91
CA CYS A 31 -10.67 -0.83 5.95
C CYS A 31 -9.64 -1.37 6.96
N MET A 32 -10.10 -1.92 8.10
CA MET A 32 -9.24 -2.47 9.15
C MET A 32 -8.90 -3.94 8.91
N LEU A 33 -9.90 -4.73 8.50
CA LEU A 33 -9.81 -6.19 8.33
C LEU A 33 -8.90 -6.64 7.18
N ARG A 34 -8.52 -5.74 6.28
CA ARG A 34 -7.51 -6.00 5.24
C ARG A 34 -6.17 -6.49 5.82
N SER A 35 -5.92 -6.27 7.11
CA SER A 35 -4.67 -6.65 7.78
C SER A 35 -4.68 -8.08 8.36
N ASP A 36 -5.86 -8.68 8.65
CA ASP A 36 -5.91 -9.79 9.63
C ASP A 36 -6.51 -11.12 9.12
N SER A 37 -7.14 -11.15 7.93
CA SER A 37 -7.70 -12.40 7.40
C SER A 37 -6.71 -13.11 6.48
N LEU A 38 -5.91 -14.02 7.03
CA LEU A 38 -4.98 -14.91 6.30
C LEU A 38 -5.63 -15.66 5.11
N GLU A 39 -6.94 -15.90 5.14
CA GLU A 39 -7.67 -16.53 4.03
C GLU A 39 -7.81 -15.62 2.80
N HIS A 40 -7.92 -14.31 2.98
CA HIS A 40 -8.05 -13.35 1.87
C HIS A 40 -6.70 -13.04 1.22
N LEU A 41 -5.59 -13.17 1.96
CA LEU A 41 -4.22 -13.07 1.41
C LEU A 41 -3.87 -14.23 0.44
N ARG A 42 -4.66 -15.31 0.43
CA ARG A 42 -4.47 -16.44 -0.50
C ARG A 42 -5.21 -16.25 -1.83
N ASN A 43 -6.10 -15.28 -1.92
CA ASN A 43 -6.73 -14.94 -3.19
C ASN A 43 -5.93 -13.80 -3.84
N PRO A 44 -5.20 -14.04 -4.96
CA PRO A 44 -4.47 -12.98 -5.65
C PRO A 44 -5.38 -11.83 -6.10
N ASP A 45 -6.66 -12.11 -6.35
CA ASP A 45 -7.64 -11.10 -6.76
C ASP A 45 -8.07 -10.19 -5.61
N PHE A 46 -7.82 -10.55 -4.35
CA PHE A 46 -8.24 -9.77 -3.20
C PHE A 46 -7.59 -8.38 -3.15
N LEU A 47 -6.36 -8.25 -3.66
CA LEU A 47 -5.70 -6.95 -3.78
C LEU A 47 -6.29 -6.08 -4.90
N LEU A 48 -7.05 -6.68 -5.81
CA LEU A 48 -7.69 -6.01 -6.94
C LEU A 48 -9.11 -5.53 -6.58
N THR A 49 -9.77 -6.25 -5.68
CA THR A 49 -11.10 -5.88 -5.19
C THR A 49 -10.93 -4.95 -3.99
N TRP A 50 -11.37 -3.70 -4.06
CA TRP A 50 -11.35 -2.77 -2.93
C TRP A 50 -12.73 -2.78 -2.24
N PRO A 51 -13.08 -3.83 -1.46
CA PRO A 51 -14.46 -4.12 -1.08
C PRO A 51 -15.10 -3.03 -0.22
N GLU A 52 -14.31 -2.24 0.50
CA GLU A 52 -14.74 -1.12 1.31
C GLU A 52 -15.27 0.07 0.49
N GLU A 53 -14.75 0.28 -0.72
CA GLU A 53 -14.98 1.50 -1.50
C GLU A 53 -16.48 1.68 -1.81
N GLN A 54 -17.14 0.62 -2.28
CA GLN A 54 -18.56 0.68 -2.65
C GLN A 54 -19.45 1.08 -1.47
N TRP A 55 -19.10 0.69 -0.25
CA TRP A 55 -19.90 0.97 0.95
C TRP A 55 -19.66 2.40 1.45
N LEU A 56 -18.42 2.89 1.38
CA LEU A 56 -18.11 4.28 1.69
C LEU A 56 -18.78 5.23 0.68
N ARG A 57 -18.76 4.89 -0.61
CA ARG A 57 -19.51 5.61 -1.65
C ARG A 57 -21.02 5.54 -1.40
N ALA A 58 -21.56 4.40 -0.99
CA ALA A 58 -22.99 4.28 -0.65
C ALA A 58 -23.36 5.18 0.54
N ALA A 59 -22.52 5.24 1.58
CA ALA A 59 -22.73 6.14 2.71
C ALA A 59 -22.75 7.62 2.25
N LEU A 60 -21.77 8.05 1.45
CA LEU A 60 -21.67 9.43 0.97
C LEU A 60 -22.76 9.83 -0.03
N ARG A 61 -23.27 8.88 -0.84
CA ARG A 61 -24.44 9.14 -1.70
C ARG A 61 -25.68 9.52 -0.89
N THR A 62 -25.85 8.93 0.28
CA THR A 62 -27.01 9.19 1.16
C THR A 62 -26.73 10.32 2.15
N ARG A 63 -25.49 10.45 2.63
CA ARG A 63 -25.03 11.49 3.57
C ARG A 63 -23.71 12.11 3.10
N PRO A 64 -23.76 13.10 2.19
CA PRO A 64 -22.57 13.72 1.60
C PRO A 64 -21.67 14.46 2.62
N ASP A 65 -22.21 14.77 3.79
CA ASP A 65 -21.54 15.46 4.90
C ASP A 65 -20.91 14.49 5.94
N ASP A 66 -21.00 13.17 5.72
CA ASP A 66 -20.38 12.18 6.59
C ASP A 66 -18.85 12.22 6.49
N ARG A 67 -18.25 13.07 7.33
CA ARG A 67 -16.80 13.32 7.38
C ARG A 67 -15.98 12.04 7.55
N LEU A 68 -16.46 11.10 8.37
CA LEU A 68 -15.74 9.86 8.61
C LEU A 68 -15.73 8.99 7.34
N ALA A 69 -16.86 8.88 6.65
CA ALA A 69 -16.91 8.19 5.37
C ALA A 69 -16.03 8.88 4.30
N ALA A 70 -16.01 10.22 4.27
CA ALA A 70 -15.20 11.01 3.35
C ALA A 70 -13.69 10.76 3.55
N VAL A 71 -13.20 10.87 4.79
CA VAL A 71 -11.79 10.62 5.13
C VAL A 71 -11.38 9.19 4.82
N LEU A 72 -12.23 8.21 5.16
CA LEU A 72 -11.95 6.80 4.87
C LEU A 72 -11.86 6.56 3.36
N LEU A 73 -12.81 7.09 2.57
CA LEU A 73 -12.80 6.92 1.12
C LEU A 73 -11.56 7.57 0.50
N ALA A 74 -11.26 8.82 0.88
CA ALA A 74 -10.09 9.54 0.39
C ALA A 74 -8.79 8.77 0.68
N GLY A 75 -8.63 8.23 1.90
CA GLY A 75 -7.49 7.40 2.26
C GLY A 75 -7.39 6.12 1.42
N ARG A 76 -8.52 5.51 1.04
CA ARG A 76 -8.52 4.33 0.16
C ARG A 76 -8.14 4.66 -1.26
N LEU A 77 -8.61 5.78 -1.80
CA LEU A 77 -8.21 6.25 -3.13
C LEU A 77 -6.70 6.52 -3.20
N VAL A 78 -6.12 7.11 -2.14
CA VAL A 78 -4.66 7.29 -2.02
C VAL A 78 -3.92 5.94 -2.04
N GLN A 79 -4.41 4.95 -1.29
CA GLN A 79 -3.81 3.61 -1.30
C GLN A 79 -3.94 2.91 -2.66
N GLN A 80 -5.05 3.09 -3.36
CA GLN A 80 -5.24 2.59 -4.73
C GLN A 80 -4.22 3.19 -5.69
N ILE A 81 -4.02 4.50 -5.63
CA ILE A 81 -3.03 5.18 -6.47
C ILE A 81 -1.64 4.59 -6.24
N ASN A 82 -1.25 4.43 -4.97
CA ASN A 82 0.04 3.82 -4.63
C ASN A 82 0.18 2.39 -5.14
N TYR A 83 -0.87 1.58 -4.97
CA TYR A 83 -0.84 0.19 -5.41
C TYR A 83 -0.64 0.07 -6.92
N TRP A 84 -1.41 0.83 -7.70
CA TRP A 84 -1.35 0.75 -9.16
C TRP A 84 -0.07 1.34 -9.75
N LYS A 85 0.58 2.28 -9.06
CA LYS A 85 1.88 2.82 -9.47
C LYS A 85 3.07 1.86 -9.27
N ILE A 86 2.87 0.72 -8.62
CA ILE A 86 3.97 -0.24 -8.38
C ILE A 86 4.37 -0.95 -9.68
N ASP A 87 3.40 -1.24 -10.55
CA ASP A 87 3.59 -2.05 -11.76
C ASP A 87 2.60 -1.59 -12.85
N ASP A 88 3.11 -0.85 -13.83
CA ASP A 88 2.33 -0.29 -14.93
C ASP A 88 1.72 -1.37 -15.83
N ASP A 89 2.41 -2.50 -16.03
CA ASP A 89 1.88 -3.60 -16.86
C ASP A 89 0.69 -4.26 -16.17
N ASN A 90 0.80 -4.48 -14.86
CA ASN A 90 -0.32 -4.97 -14.05
C ASN A 90 -1.47 -3.97 -13.99
N ALA A 91 -1.19 -2.67 -13.83
CA ALA A 91 -2.21 -1.63 -13.88
C ALA A 91 -2.98 -1.65 -15.21
N ASN A 92 -2.26 -1.67 -16.34
CA ASN A 92 -2.85 -1.72 -17.67
C ASN A 92 -3.70 -2.98 -17.89
N ALA A 93 -3.23 -4.15 -17.42
CA ALA A 93 -3.98 -5.40 -17.49
C ALA A 93 -5.33 -5.34 -16.75
N HIS A 94 -5.45 -4.43 -15.77
CA HIS A 94 -6.66 -4.19 -14.99
C HIS A 94 -7.41 -2.91 -15.39
N GLY A 95 -7.06 -2.29 -16.53
CA GLY A 95 -7.73 -1.12 -17.06
C GLY A 95 -7.45 0.16 -16.26
N GLU A 96 -6.35 0.18 -15.52
CA GLU A 96 -5.87 1.34 -14.77
C GLU A 96 -4.79 2.05 -15.57
N ASP A 97 -4.91 3.37 -15.69
CA ASP A 97 -4.00 4.23 -16.44
C ASP A 97 -3.82 5.58 -15.73
N GLU A 98 -2.96 6.45 -16.23
CA GLU A 98 -2.72 7.76 -15.59
C GLU A 98 -4.03 8.58 -15.47
N ARG A 99 -4.97 8.43 -16.39
CA ARG A 99 -6.26 9.14 -16.31
C ARG A 99 -7.10 8.62 -15.15
N THR A 100 -7.14 7.31 -14.92
CA THR A 100 -7.85 6.75 -13.76
C THR A 100 -7.17 7.14 -12.45
N LEU A 101 -5.84 7.24 -12.42
CA LEU A 101 -5.07 7.69 -11.26
C LEU A 101 -5.30 9.18 -10.94
N VAL A 102 -5.27 10.05 -11.96
CA VAL A 102 -5.59 11.48 -11.80
C VAL A 102 -7.00 11.66 -11.26
N ARG A 103 -7.99 10.95 -11.81
CA ARG A 103 -9.37 11.03 -11.32
C ARG A 103 -9.47 10.66 -9.83
N ARG A 104 -8.76 9.63 -9.39
CA ARG A 104 -8.74 9.24 -7.97
C ARG A 104 -8.03 10.28 -7.09
N ARG A 105 -6.96 10.89 -7.60
CA ARG A 105 -6.22 11.95 -6.91
C ARG A 105 -7.13 13.16 -6.67
N ASP A 106 -7.82 13.61 -7.72
CA ASP A 106 -8.75 14.74 -7.65
C ASP A 106 -9.91 14.46 -6.70
N GLU A 107 -10.47 13.26 -6.77
CA GLU A 107 -11.54 12.83 -5.86
C GLU A 107 -11.08 12.80 -4.39
N ALA A 108 -9.91 12.21 -4.12
CA ALA A 108 -9.34 12.19 -2.77
C ALA A 108 -9.05 13.60 -2.24
N HIS A 109 -8.50 14.47 -3.08
CA HIS A 109 -8.22 15.86 -2.73
C HIS A 109 -9.51 16.62 -2.38
N ALA A 110 -10.57 16.44 -3.18
CA ALA A 110 -11.87 17.07 -2.93
C ALA A 110 -12.48 16.62 -1.59
N LEU A 111 -12.46 15.31 -1.30
CA LEU A 111 -13.00 14.75 -0.06
C LEU A 111 -12.26 15.25 1.19
N TYR A 112 -10.92 15.29 1.15
CA TYR A 112 -10.15 15.86 2.25
C TYR A 112 -10.38 17.36 2.40
N THR A 113 -10.45 18.11 1.29
CA THR A 113 -10.73 19.55 1.32
C THR A 113 -12.10 19.83 1.96
N GLN A 114 -13.14 19.10 1.56
CA GLN A 114 -14.47 19.21 2.16
C GLN A 114 -14.45 18.88 3.65
N THR A 115 -13.69 17.86 4.05
CA THR A 115 -13.52 17.51 5.48
C THR A 115 -12.89 18.67 6.25
N LEU A 116 -11.84 19.30 5.72
CA LEU A 116 -11.14 20.42 6.34
C LEU A 116 -11.99 21.70 6.39
N GLN A 117 -12.89 21.91 5.43
CA GLN A 117 -13.86 23.02 5.49
C GLN A 117 -14.78 22.88 6.71
N ALA A 118 -15.21 21.65 7.03
CA ALA A 118 -16.08 21.39 8.18
C ALA A 118 -15.31 21.19 9.50
N ALA A 119 -14.07 20.71 9.43
CA ALA A 119 -13.20 20.43 10.58
C ALA A 119 -11.73 20.75 10.22
N PRO A 120 -11.30 22.03 10.36
CA PRO A 120 -9.97 22.48 9.93
C PRO A 120 -8.79 21.75 10.60
N ASP A 121 -9.01 21.24 11.81
CA ASP A 121 -7.99 20.53 12.59
C ASP A 121 -8.05 19.00 12.44
N ASP A 122 -8.82 18.47 11.47
CA ASP A 122 -8.87 17.03 11.24
C ASP A 122 -7.48 16.49 10.85
N PRO A 123 -6.84 15.67 11.69
CA PRO A 123 -5.45 15.28 11.47
C PRO A 123 -5.30 14.36 10.26
N ALA A 124 -6.29 13.51 9.97
CA ALA A 124 -6.24 12.58 8.85
C ALA A 124 -6.38 13.33 7.53
N ALA A 125 -7.30 14.30 7.44
CA ALA A 125 -7.46 15.10 6.25
C ALA A 125 -6.25 16.01 5.97
N ARG A 126 -5.64 16.59 7.01
CA ARG A 126 -4.39 17.38 6.86
C ARG A 126 -3.24 16.52 6.34
N ALA A 127 -3.03 15.34 6.92
CA ALA A 127 -2.01 14.41 6.47
C ALA A 127 -2.26 13.91 5.03
N GLY A 128 -3.51 13.65 4.70
CA GLY A 128 -3.94 13.26 3.36
C GLY A 128 -3.61 14.30 2.29
N ILE A 129 -3.97 15.57 2.50
CA ILE A 129 -3.62 16.67 1.58
C ILE A 129 -2.10 16.81 1.44
N ALA A 130 -1.36 16.77 2.54
CA ALA A 130 0.10 16.86 2.49
C ALA A 130 0.72 15.73 1.65
N THR A 131 0.20 14.51 1.77
CA THR A 131 0.64 13.36 0.97
C THR A 131 0.35 13.56 -0.51
N LEU A 132 -0.86 14.05 -0.86
CA LEU A 132 -1.25 14.30 -2.24
C LEU A 132 -0.42 15.40 -2.90
N ASN A 133 -0.10 16.47 -2.16
CA ASN A 133 0.73 17.58 -2.67
C ASN A 133 2.16 17.12 -2.95
N ALA A 134 2.75 16.32 -2.05
CA ALA A 134 4.10 15.78 -2.27
C ALA A 134 4.20 14.98 -3.59
N TRP A 135 3.14 14.26 -3.97
CA TRP A 135 3.12 13.52 -5.24
C TRP A 135 2.93 14.39 -6.48
N ALA A 136 2.30 15.57 -6.34
CA ALA A 136 2.19 16.53 -7.43
C ALA A 136 3.57 17.16 -7.71
N ASP A 137 4.30 17.50 -6.65
CA ASP A 137 5.65 18.05 -6.74
C ASP A 137 6.64 17.08 -7.41
N ASP A 138 6.52 15.77 -7.13
CA ASP A 138 7.33 14.73 -7.78
C ASP A 138 7.00 14.57 -9.28
N ALA A 139 5.76 14.85 -9.69
CA ALA A 139 5.34 14.77 -11.10
C ALA A 139 5.79 15.98 -11.92
N ASP A 140 6.05 17.12 -11.26
CA ASP A 140 6.55 18.36 -11.87
C ASP A 140 8.08 18.41 -12.01
N ILE A 141 8.81 17.38 -11.59
CA ILE A 141 10.22 17.22 -11.96
C ILE A 141 10.24 16.86 -13.46
N PRO A 142 10.67 17.78 -14.36
CA PRO A 142 10.81 17.41 -15.75
C PRO A 142 11.83 16.29 -15.79
N PHE A 143 11.53 15.19 -16.49
CA PHE A 143 12.51 14.19 -16.87
C PHE A 143 13.64 14.93 -17.61
N ARG A 144 14.64 15.39 -16.86
CA ARG A 144 15.91 15.78 -17.44
C ARG A 144 16.37 14.50 -18.11
N THR A 145 16.41 14.56 -19.42
CA THR A 145 17.14 13.61 -20.25
C THR A 145 18.60 13.72 -19.84
N THR A 146 18.99 13.12 -18.71
CA THR A 146 20.36 12.73 -18.46
C THR A 146 20.58 11.48 -19.30
N SER A 147 20.76 11.73 -20.60
CA SER A 147 21.65 10.92 -21.40
C SER A 147 23.04 11.14 -20.80
N SER A 148 23.33 10.39 -19.74
CA SER A 148 24.68 10.19 -19.24
C SER A 148 24.66 8.83 -18.60
N LEU A 149 25.13 7.85 -19.37
CA LEU A 149 25.67 6.61 -18.83
C LEU A 149 26.44 6.91 -17.53
N SER A 150 25.92 6.35 -16.45
CA SER A 150 26.70 5.69 -15.40
C SER A 150 27.58 6.57 -14.49
N THR A 151 26.93 7.28 -13.56
CA THR A 151 27.54 7.60 -12.25
C THR A 151 27.89 6.32 -11.46
N TRP A 152 27.29 5.18 -11.83
CA TRP A 152 27.56 3.86 -11.24
C TRP A 152 28.87 3.20 -11.71
N ASP A 153 29.47 3.60 -12.84
CA ASP A 153 30.79 3.10 -13.29
C ASP A 153 31.97 3.94 -12.75
N GLN A 154 31.76 5.21 -12.42
CA GLN A 154 32.79 6.01 -11.73
C GLN A 154 33.02 5.53 -10.30
N ALA A 155 31.99 5.04 -9.61
CA ALA A 155 32.12 4.51 -8.25
C ALA A 155 32.91 3.18 -8.19
N ARG A 156 32.97 2.40 -9.28
CA ARG A 156 33.74 1.14 -9.33
C ARG A 156 35.24 1.34 -9.59
N SER A 157 35.66 2.49 -10.13
CA SER A 157 37.08 2.77 -10.42
C SER A 157 37.84 3.40 -9.24
N ALA A 158 37.17 3.73 -8.14
CA ALA A 158 37.75 4.42 -6.99
C ALA A 158 38.10 3.51 -5.79
N ILE A 159 38.15 2.19 -5.98
CA ILE A 159 38.68 1.29 -4.95
C ILE A 159 40.19 1.10 -5.20
N PRO A 160 41.09 1.63 -4.34
CA PRO A 160 42.52 1.36 -4.49
C PRO A 160 42.78 -0.14 -4.31
N ARG A 161 43.46 -0.75 -5.29
CA ARG A 161 44.05 -2.09 -5.14
C ARG A 161 45.08 -2.06 -4.01
N VAL A 162 44.69 -2.49 -2.82
CA VAL A 162 45.63 -2.80 -1.76
C VAL A 162 46.23 -4.16 -2.08
N SER A 163 47.50 -4.16 -2.50
CA SER A 163 48.33 -5.36 -2.61
C SER A 163 48.51 -5.97 -1.22
N LEU A 164 47.87 -7.10 -0.96
CA LEU A 164 48.17 -7.92 0.22
C LEU A 164 49.32 -8.89 -0.11
N PRO A 165 50.38 -8.96 0.73
CA PRO A 165 51.52 -9.83 0.50
C PRO A 165 51.15 -11.31 0.74
N LEU A 166 51.72 -12.19 -0.09
CA LEU A 166 51.70 -13.65 0.09
C LEU A 166 52.28 -14.00 1.48
N ILE A 167 51.45 -14.53 2.37
CA ILE A 167 51.91 -15.27 3.54
C ILE A 167 51.66 -16.76 3.31
N ARG A 168 52.77 -17.48 3.22
CA ARG A 168 52.91 -18.92 3.03
C ARG A 168 52.90 -19.57 4.42
N THR A 169 51.90 -20.39 4.74
CA THR A 169 51.98 -21.27 5.92
C THR A 169 51.40 -22.65 5.65
N ARG A 170 52.34 -23.59 5.55
CA ARG A 170 52.26 -25.05 5.76
C ARG A 170 50.99 -25.57 6.45
N CYS A 171 50.26 -26.43 5.76
CA CYS A 171 49.41 -27.43 6.39
C CYS A 171 50.29 -28.64 6.77
N ALA A 172 50.41 -28.94 8.05
CA ALA A 172 50.86 -30.23 8.56
C ALA A 172 49.62 -30.96 9.09
N GLY A 173 49.33 -32.15 8.55
CA GLY A 173 48.41 -33.11 9.17
C GLY A 173 49.00 -33.70 10.46
N PRO A 174 48.21 -34.42 11.28
CA PRO A 174 47.96 -35.83 10.93
C PRO A 174 46.53 -36.36 11.23
N ALA A 175 46.00 -37.14 10.27
CA ALA A 175 45.53 -38.55 10.29
C ALA A 175 44.83 -39.22 11.54
N PRO A 176 44.18 -40.40 11.40
CA PRO A 176 42.73 -40.59 11.58
C PRO A 176 42.34 -41.67 12.62
N GLY A 177 41.06 -41.74 13.02
CA GLY A 177 40.56 -42.91 13.76
C GLY A 177 39.16 -42.76 14.38
N SER A 178 38.23 -43.58 13.86
CA SER A 178 37.12 -44.30 14.53
C SER A 178 36.22 -43.55 15.55
N TRP A 179 34.89 -43.59 15.51
CA TRP A 179 34.01 -44.76 15.67
C TRP A 179 32.54 -44.42 15.31
N LEU A 180 31.84 -45.44 14.78
CA LEU A 180 30.43 -45.85 14.90
C LEU A 180 29.42 -44.90 15.63
N ARG A 181 28.21 -44.59 15.14
CA ARG A 181 27.01 -45.39 14.78
C ARG A 181 25.84 -45.09 15.76
N TRP A 182 24.61 -45.01 15.23
CA TRP A 182 23.25 -45.00 15.83
C TRP A 182 22.66 -43.61 16.18
N ARG A 183 21.53 -43.16 15.59
CA ARG A 183 20.10 -43.58 15.59
C ARG A 183 19.33 -43.32 16.91
N ARG A 184 18.29 -42.49 16.76
CA ARG A 184 17.00 -42.37 17.48
C ARG A 184 17.02 -42.15 19.00
N ARG A 185 16.38 -41.07 19.43
CA ARG A 185 15.06 -41.14 20.09
C ARG A 185 14.17 -40.06 19.52
#